data_AF-A0A1Q5GY79-F1
#
_entry.id   AF-A0A1Q5GY79-F1
#
_cell.length_a   1.000
_cell.length_b   1.000
_cell.length_c   1.000
_cell.angle_alpha   90.00
_cell.angle_beta   90.00
_cell.angle_gamma   90.00
#
_symmetry.space_group_name_H-M   'P 1'
#
loop_
_entity.id
_entity.type
_entity.pdbx_description
1 polymer ?
#
loop_
_entity_poly.entity_id
_entity_poly.type
_entity_poly.pdbx_seq_one_letter_code
_entity_poly.pdbx_strand_id
1 'polypeptide(L)'
;MLSTGGSAFRECWDGGSYCHGWSATPSRDLLVHTLGVTPAEPGYGRVRVAPRLGTLSGARGKVPTPHGPVRVDATPDRVRVTSPVPVEVLHPDGSLTHHPSGSSAVALAGPAPRKD
;
A
#
# COMPACT_ATOMS: atom_id res chain seq x y z
N MET A 1 4.87 22.02 5.05
CA MET A 1 5.99 21.82 4.10
C MET A 1 5.56 22.08 2.66
N LEU A 2 4.65 21.29 2.09
CA LEU A 2 4.18 21.51 0.71
C LEU A 2 3.48 22.86 0.53
N SER A 3 2.60 23.24 1.47
CA SER A 3 1.88 24.53 1.45
C SER A 3 2.79 25.76 1.54
N THR A 4 4.04 25.59 1.96
CA THR A 4 5.05 26.64 2.07
C THR A 4 6.13 26.55 1.00
N GLY A 5 5.89 25.78 -0.08
CA GLY A 5 6.78 25.68 -1.24
C GLY A 5 7.94 24.69 -1.12
N GLY A 6 7.97 23.86 -0.06
CA GLY A 6 8.99 22.82 0.08
C GLY A 6 8.84 21.70 -0.95
N SER A 7 9.95 21.24 -1.51
CA SER A 7 10.01 20.15 -2.51
C SER A 7 10.67 18.86 -1.98
N ALA A 8 11.15 18.86 -0.73
CA ALA A 8 11.73 17.71 -0.04
C ALA A 8 11.24 17.63 1.41
N PHE A 9 11.40 16.46 2.03
CA PHE A 9 11.16 16.29 3.46
C PHE A 9 12.24 16.99 4.28
N ARG A 10 11.83 17.81 5.25
CA ARG A 10 12.73 18.48 6.20
C ARG A 10 13.11 17.55 7.34
N GLU A 11 14.25 17.81 7.96
CA GLU A 11 14.71 17.11 9.15
C GLU A 11 13.77 17.34 10.34
N CYS A 12 13.49 18.60 10.63
CA CYS A 12 12.64 19.03 11.73
C CYS A 12 11.48 19.89 11.21
N TRP A 13 10.47 20.10 12.07
CA TRP A 13 9.40 21.05 11.80
C TRP A 13 9.93 22.48 11.73
N ASP A 14 10.81 22.83 12.67
CA ASP A 14 11.52 24.11 12.76
C ASP A 14 13.04 23.86 12.78
N GLY A 15 13.79 24.57 11.93
CA GLY A 15 15.25 24.39 11.78
C GLY A 15 15.68 23.12 11.03
N GLY A 16 16.96 22.78 11.13
CA GLY A 16 17.56 21.58 10.51
C GLY A 16 17.73 21.63 8.98
N SER A 17 18.10 20.49 8.39
CA SER A 17 18.22 20.33 6.94
C SER A 17 16.87 20.40 6.22
N TYR A 18 16.84 21.05 5.07
CA TYR A 18 15.67 21.14 4.19
C TYR A 18 15.45 19.89 3.33
N CYS A 19 16.38 18.93 3.37
CA CYS A 19 16.32 17.66 2.66
C CYS A 19 16.92 16.57 3.55
N HIS A 20 16.06 15.76 4.18
CA HIS A 20 16.49 14.79 5.17
C HIS A 20 15.71 13.47 5.10
N GLY A 21 16.45 12.36 5.10
CA GLY A 21 15.91 11.03 4.81
C GLY A 21 15.03 10.44 5.91
N TRP A 22 15.30 10.70 7.19
CA TRP A 22 14.51 10.12 8.29
C TRP A 22 13.03 10.54 8.26
N SER A 23 12.73 11.66 7.59
CA SER A 23 11.37 12.22 7.52
C SER A 23 10.62 11.70 6.30
N ALA A 24 11.28 10.91 5.45
CA ALA A 24 10.73 10.38 4.22
C ALA A 24 9.98 9.05 4.41
N THR A 25 9.72 8.63 5.66
CA THR A 25 8.91 7.44 5.98
C THR A 25 7.54 7.41 5.28
N PRO A 26 6.84 8.54 5.00
CA PRO A 26 5.59 8.50 4.24
C PRO A 26 5.71 7.81 2.87
N SER A 27 6.90 7.86 2.23
CA SER A 27 7.16 7.17 0.96
C SER A 27 6.98 5.65 1.07
N ARG A 28 7.35 5.08 2.23
CA ARG A 28 7.16 3.65 2.54
C ARG A 28 5.75 3.39 3.06
N ASP A 29 5.28 4.26 3.96
CA ASP A 29 4.03 4.02 4.70
C ASP A 29 2.79 4.07 3.80
N LEU A 30 2.82 4.87 2.72
CA LEU A 30 1.76 4.81 1.70
C LEU A 30 1.67 3.45 1.01
N LEU A 31 2.81 2.77 0.80
CA LEU A 31 2.81 1.42 0.21
C LEU A 31 2.40 0.35 1.23
N VAL A 32 2.91 0.45 2.46
CA VAL A 32 2.73 -0.56 3.50
C VAL A 32 1.38 -0.44 4.22
N HIS A 33 0.93 0.77 4.52
CA HIS A 33 -0.26 1.00 5.34
C HIS A 33 -1.47 1.43 4.52
N THR A 34 -1.31 2.22 3.46
CA THR A 34 -2.44 2.60 2.58
C THR A 34 -2.76 1.52 1.55
N LEU A 35 -1.77 1.08 0.76
CA LEU A 35 -1.96 -0.04 -0.19
C LEU A 35 -1.86 -1.41 0.48
N GLY A 36 -1.26 -1.50 1.67
CA GLY A 36 -1.21 -2.74 2.44
C GLY A 36 -0.24 -3.78 1.91
N VAL A 37 0.78 -3.39 1.14
CA VAL A 37 1.71 -4.33 0.50
C VAL A 37 2.83 -4.70 1.45
N THR A 38 2.87 -5.95 1.90
CA THR A 38 3.88 -6.46 2.84
C THR A 38 4.33 -7.88 2.46
N PRO A 39 5.54 -8.31 2.84
CA PRO A 39 5.90 -9.71 2.71
C PRO A 39 4.99 -10.57 3.61
N ALA A 40 4.37 -11.61 3.03
CA ALA A 40 3.70 -12.65 3.80
C ALA A 40 4.66 -13.80 4.17
N GLU A 41 5.81 -13.87 3.48
CA GLU A 41 6.91 -14.79 3.74
C GLU A 41 8.26 -14.04 3.62
N PRO A 42 9.32 -14.53 4.29
CA PRO A 42 10.66 -13.98 4.13
C PRO A 42 11.07 -13.84 2.65
N GLY A 43 11.74 -12.74 2.32
CA GLY A 43 12.23 -12.49 0.96
C GLY A 43 11.14 -12.20 -0.09
N TYR A 44 9.88 -11.97 0.32
CA TYR A 44 8.74 -11.83 -0.61
C TYR A 44 8.41 -13.12 -1.38
N GLY A 45 8.64 -14.31 -0.80
CA GLY A 45 8.18 -15.58 -1.40
C GLY A 45 6.66 -15.61 -1.65
N ARG A 46 5.90 -14.89 -0.79
CA ARG A 46 4.49 -14.53 -0.96
C ARG A 46 4.27 -13.09 -0.50
N VAL A 47 3.31 -12.41 -1.11
CA VAL A 47 2.94 -11.03 -0.77
C VAL A 47 1.55 -10.94 -0.21
N ARG A 48 1.39 -10.16 0.86
CA ARG A 48 0.09 -9.72 1.35
C ARG A 48 -0.27 -8.37 0.74
N VAL A 49 -1.53 -8.21 0.33
CA VAL A 49 -2.14 -6.94 -0.08
C VAL A 49 -3.38 -6.70 0.76
N ALA A 50 -3.42 -5.56 1.47
CA ALA A 50 -4.48 -5.23 2.43
C ALA A 50 -4.83 -3.73 2.35
N PRO A 51 -5.55 -3.27 1.31
CA PRO A 51 -5.81 -1.85 1.10
C PRO A 51 -6.61 -1.26 2.27
N ARG A 52 -6.15 -0.11 2.79
CA ARG A 52 -6.82 0.66 3.85
C ARG A 52 -6.92 2.11 3.41
N LEU A 53 -7.84 2.34 2.46
CA LEU A 53 -7.95 3.63 1.76
C LEU A 53 -8.53 4.76 2.63
N GLY A 54 -9.19 4.45 3.74
CA GLY A 54 -9.87 5.46 4.56
C GLY A 54 -10.91 6.20 3.72
N THR A 55 -10.70 7.50 3.51
CA THR A 55 -11.57 8.36 2.68
C THR A 55 -11.07 8.52 1.24
N LEU A 56 -9.94 7.91 0.86
CA LEU A 56 -9.41 8.00 -0.50
C LEU A 56 -10.33 7.24 -1.48
N SER A 57 -10.58 7.84 -2.65
CA SER A 57 -11.30 7.18 -3.75
C SER A 57 -10.48 6.09 -4.44
N GLY A 58 -9.16 6.09 -4.23
CA GLY A 58 -8.27 5.06 -4.72
C GLY A 58 -6.80 5.39 -4.51
N ALA A 59 -5.94 4.39 -4.69
CA ALA A 59 -4.50 4.52 -4.65
C ALA A 59 -3.85 3.51 -5.60
N ARG A 60 -2.72 3.91 -6.20
CA ARG A 60 -1.90 3.05 -7.07
C ARG A 60 -0.44 3.12 -6.66
N GLY A 61 0.24 1.97 -6.74
CA GLY A 61 1.66 1.91 -6.38
C GLY A 61 2.37 0.68 -6.93
N LYS A 62 3.70 0.72 -6.83
CA LYS A 62 4.60 -0.36 -7.23
C LYS A 62 5.61 -0.60 -6.12
N VAL A 63 5.68 -1.82 -5.60
CA VAL A 63 6.66 -2.22 -4.58
C VAL A 63 7.74 -3.07 -5.25
N PRO A 64 9.01 -2.66 -5.21
CA PRO A 64 10.11 -3.50 -5.68
C PRO A 64 10.29 -4.69 -4.72
N THR A 65 10.48 -5.88 -5.29
CA THR A 65 10.80 -7.11 -4.54
C THR A 65 11.97 -7.83 -5.21
N PRO A 66 12.63 -8.80 -4.54
CA PRO A 66 13.67 -9.62 -5.18
C PRO A 66 13.20 -10.36 -6.43
N HIS A 67 11.90 -10.63 -6.56
CA HIS A 67 11.31 -11.36 -7.68
C HIS A 67 10.77 -10.43 -8.79
N GLY A 68 10.95 -9.12 -8.64
CA GLY A 68 10.38 -8.10 -9.53
C GLY A 68 9.27 -7.28 -8.87
N PRO A 69 8.72 -6.29 -9.57
CA PRO A 69 7.77 -5.35 -8.98
C PRO A 69 6.38 -5.97 -8.78
N VAL A 70 5.80 -5.77 -7.60
CA VAL A 70 4.36 -5.95 -7.35
C VAL A 70 3.64 -4.63 -7.65
N ARG A 71 2.64 -4.65 -8.52
CA ARG A 71 1.81 -3.50 -8.85
C ARG A 71 0.43 -3.66 -8.22
N VAL A 72 -0.06 -2.60 -7.57
CA VAL A 72 -1.38 -2.57 -6.94
C VAL A 72 -2.16 -1.35 -7.40
N ASP A 73 -3.43 -1.56 -7.74
CA ASP A 73 -4.43 -0.53 -8.00
C ASP A 73 -5.68 -0.83 -7.17
N ALA A 74 -5.96 0.03 -6.20
CA ALA A 74 -7.03 -0.18 -5.23
C ALA A 74 -8.07 0.95 -5.30
N THR A 75 -9.33 0.56 -5.33
CA THR A 75 -10.52 1.37 -5.06
C THR A 75 -11.23 0.80 -3.82
N PRO A 76 -12.21 1.51 -3.22
CA PRO A 76 -12.90 1.02 -2.03
C PRO A 76 -13.56 -0.36 -2.19
N ASP A 77 -13.98 -0.70 -3.41
CA ASP A 77 -14.72 -1.92 -3.76
C ASP A 77 -13.87 -3.00 -4.43
N ARG A 78 -12.61 -2.71 -4.78
CA ARG A 78 -11.79 -3.62 -5.59
C ARG A 78 -10.30 -3.36 -5.46
N VAL A 79 -9.52 -4.43 -5.55
CA VAL A 79 -8.08 -4.36 -5.76
C VAL A 79 -7.66 -5.16 -6.99
N ARG A 80 -6.78 -4.58 -7.80
CA ARG A 80 -6.05 -5.26 -8.87
C ARG A 80 -4.59 -5.39 -8.46
N VAL A 81 -4.06 -6.60 -8.55
CA VAL A 81 -2.66 -6.90 -8.20
C VAL A 81 -2.01 -7.63 -9.37
N THR A 82 -0.85 -7.15 -9.80
CA THR A 82 0.04 -7.89 -10.70
C THR A 82 1.33 -8.20 -9.94
N SER A 83 1.65 -9.47 -9.76
CA SER A 83 2.74 -9.93 -8.91
C SER A 83 3.53 -11.06 -9.56
N PRO A 84 4.88 -11.08 -9.45
CA PRO A 84 5.70 -12.21 -9.87
C PRO A 84 5.61 -13.41 -8.91
N VAL A 85 5.03 -13.22 -7.73
CA VAL A 85 4.89 -14.22 -6.66
C VAL A 85 3.42 -14.37 -6.25
N PRO A 86 3.02 -15.47 -5.58
CA PRO A 86 1.68 -15.62 -5.03
C PRO A 86 1.27 -14.45 -4.14
N VAL A 87 -0.03 -14.18 -4.11
CA VAL A 87 -0.62 -13.06 -3.37
C VAL A 87 -1.70 -13.56 -2.43
N GLU A 88 -1.70 -13.08 -1.20
CA GLU A 88 -2.85 -13.15 -0.30
C GLU A 88 -3.48 -11.75 -0.16
N VAL A 89 -4.78 -11.66 -0.41
CA VAL A 89 -5.54 -10.42 -0.26
C VAL A 89 -6.35 -10.50 1.02
N LEU A 90 -6.11 -9.57 1.95
CA LEU A 90 -6.90 -9.39 3.16
C LEU A 90 -8.09 -8.48 2.86
N HIS A 91 -9.28 -9.03 3.03
CA HIS A 91 -10.54 -8.32 2.85
C HIS A 91 -10.88 -7.46 4.08
N PRO A 92 -11.74 -6.43 3.92
CA PRO A 92 -12.15 -5.57 5.03
C PRO A 92 -12.84 -6.32 6.19
N ASP A 93 -13.50 -7.44 5.90
CA ASP A 93 -14.14 -8.32 6.89
C ASP A 93 -13.15 -9.24 7.64
N GLY A 94 -11.86 -9.17 7.31
CA GLY A 94 -10.80 -10.00 7.88
C GLY A 94 -10.58 -11.33 7.16
N SER A 95 -11.39 -11.68 6.17
CA SER A 95 -11.18 -12.89 5.37
C SER A 95 -9.96 -12.75 4.45
N LEU A 96 -9.34 -13.88 4.12
CA LEU A 96 -8.17 -13.95 3.24
C LEU A 96 -8.53 -14.74 1.98
N THR A 97 -8.12 -14.21 0.83
CA THR A 97 -8.17 -14.94 -0.44
C THR A 97 -6.77 -15.09 -1.01
N HIS A 98 -6.49 -16.27 -1.56
CA HIS A 98 -5.19 -16.61 -2.12
C HIS A 98 -5.25 -16.60 -3.65
N HIS A 99 -4.22 -16.07 -4.27
CA HIS A 99 -4.11 -15.89 -5.71
C HIS A 99 -2.73 -16.34 -6.18
N PRO A 100 -2.62 -17.02 -7.33
CA PRO A 100 -1.33 -17.36 -7.92
C PRO A 100 -0.57 -16.10 -8.33
N SER A 101 0.71 -16.26 -8.72
CA SER A 101 1.42 -15.19 -9.41
C SER A 101 0.74 -14.86 -10.75
N GLY A 102 0.97 -13.66 -11.26
CA GLY A 102 0.26 -13.11 -12.41
C GLY A 102 -0.61 -11.93 -12.03
N SER A 103 -1.74 -11.78 -12.71
CA SER A 103 -2.69 -10.68 -12.46
C SER A 103 -4.01 -11.19 -11.91
N SER A 104 -4.46 -10.60 -10.81
CA SER A 104 -5.75 -10.87 -10.19
C SER A 104 -6.53 -9.58 -9.96
N ALA A 105 -7.85 -9.66 -10.10
CA ALA A 105 -8.78 -8.62 -9.67
C ALA A 105 -9.70 -9.21 -8.61
N VAL A 106 -9.77 -8.55 -7.45
CA VAL A 106 -10.47 -9.05 -6.27
C VAL A 106 -11.46 -7.99 -5.84
N ALA A 107 -12.74 -8.33 -5.78
CA ALA A 107 -13.74 -7.48 -5.15
C ALA A 107 -13.47 -7.43 -3.65
N LEU A 108 -13.41 -6.22 -3.10
CA LEU A 108 -13.33 -5.99 -1.66
C LEU A 108 -14.76 -5.73 -1.21
N ALA A 109 -15.41 -6.72 -0.62
CA ALA A 109 -16.73 -6.49 -0.04
C ALA A 109 -16.60 -5.35 0.98
N GLY A 110 -17.39 -4.29 0.79
CA GLY A 110 -17.33 -3.13 1.68
C GLY A 110 -17.63 -3.56 3.12
N PRO A 111 -17.04 -2.92 4.14
CA PRO A 111 -17.54 -3.10 5.49
C PRO A 111 -19.03 -2.71 5.51
N ALA A 112 -19.84 -3.41 6.29
CA ALA A 112 -21.17 -2.91 6.62
C ALA A 112 -21.03 -1.45 7.09
N PRO A 113 -21.90 -0.52 6.65
CA PRO A 113 -21.83 0.86 7.10
C PRO A 113 -21.81 0.88 8.62
N ARG A 114 -20.81 1.55 9.21
CA ARG A 114 -20.81 1.78 10.66
C ARG A 114 -22.06 2.60 10.96
N LYS A 115 -22.95 2.07 11.81
CA LYS A 115 -23.93 2.91 12.50
C LYS A 115 -23.14 3.87 13.38
N ASP A 116 -23.19 5.13 13.00
CA ASP A 116 -22.97 6.30 13.82
C ASP A 116 -23.68 6.21 15.18
#